data_AF-A0A973JQR3-F1
#
_entry.id   AF-A0A973JQR3-F1
#
_cell.length_a   1.000
_cell.length_b   1.000
_cell.length_c   1.000
_cell.angle_alpha   90.00
_cell.angle_beta   90.00
_cell.angle_gamma   90.00
#
_symmetry.space_group_name_H-M   'P 1'
#
loop_
_entity.id
_entity.type
_entity.pdbx_description
1 polymer ?
#
loop_
_entity_poly.entity_id
_entity_poly.type
_entity_poly.pdbx_seq_one_letter_code
_entity_poly.pdbx_strand_id
1 'polypeptide(L)'
;MQKLTFITKEQQKAGAPCCGTGTVPDGTCSGDTARNFLSCPSANRNAPRWITGAVSTPAGAIPQISAEWSFEDRWGMVRSRTGAYRMRYAVAPGLYALGEPGRDSDVFVTANYKLSFDILRRALTGHHAWVLVLDTKSINVWCAAGKGTFSTDELVKRITEGRLDAIVDHRRLIVPQLGAVGVKAGAVQKRTGFRVSFGPVEARDIPAYIRAGYAKTREMTTMRFSLFDRTVLTPMEINPAMKKFPWFTAAVLVIFGLQPSGLLFKQAWNNGLPYLLLGLVSVFAGAFVTPVLLP
;
A
#
# COMPACT_ATOMS: atom_id res chain seq x y z
N MET A 1 20.25 -17.54 11.09
CA MET A 1 19.87 -18.19 9.81
C MET A 1 18.75 -19.19 10.08
N GLN A 2 17.50 -18.82 9.86
CA GLN A 2 16.35 -19.72 10.01
C GLN A 2 15.52 -19.58 8.73
N LYS A 3 15.47 -20.67 7.97
CA LYS A 3 14.76 -20.83 6.71
C LYS A 3 13.26 -20.64 6.94
N LEU A 4 12.68 -19.56 6.40
CA LEU A 4 11.24 -19.51 6.11
C LEU A 4 10.99 -20.19 4.77
N THR A 5 10.75 -21.49 4.83
CA THR A 5 10.06 -22.25 3.78
C THR A 5 8.56 -22.22 4.13
N PHE A 6 7.69 -22.31 3.12
CA PHE A 6 6.22 -22.30 3.17
C PHE A 6 5.55 -20.92 3.01
N ILE A 7 5.27 -20.55 1.75
CA ILE A 7 3.93 -20.45 1.13
C ILE A 7 4.19 -20.08 -0.34
N THR A 8 4.37 -21.09 -1.19
CA THR A 8 4.42 -20.95 -2.65
C THR A 8 3.88 -22.22 -3.28
N LYS A 9 2.56 -22.27 -3.52
CA LYS A 9 1.99 -23.17 -4.55
C LYS A 9 0.57 -22.89 -5.05
N GLU A 10 -0.09 -21.80 -4.64
CA GLU A 10 -1.51 -21.58 -5.01
C GLU A 10 -1.81 -20.26 -5.74
N GLN A 11 -0.82 -19.64 -6.39
CA GLN A 11 -1.02 -18.43 -7.20
C GLN A 11 -0.45 -18.54 -8.62
N GLN A 12 -0.16 -19.76 -9.08
CA GLN A 12 0.46 -19.99 -10.39
C GLN A 12 -0.40 -20.93 -11.24
N LYS A 13 -1.66 -20.54 -11.47
CA LYS A 13 -2.52 -21.10 -12.53
C LYS A 13 -3.67 -20.12 -12.81
N ALA A 14 -3.42 -19.14 -13.68
CA ALA A 14 -4.41 -18.57 -14.61
C ALA A 14 -3.72 -17.49 -15.45
N GLY A 15 -3.72 -17.68 -16.78
CA GLY A 15 -3.21 -16.71 -17.74
C GLY A 15 -2.35 -17.34 -18.83
N ALA A 16 -2.92 -18.28 -19.59
CA ALA A 16 -2.36 -18.63 -20.89
C ALA A 16 -2.66 -17.46 -21.87
N PRO A 17 -1.71 -17.08 -22.75
CA PRO A 17 -1.92 -16.00 -23.72
C PRO A 17 -2.87 -16.48 -24.83
N CYS A 18 -3.99 -15.78 -25.00
CA CYS A 18 -4.91 -16.00 -26.11
C CYS A 18 -4.45 -15.17 -27.33
N CYS A 19 -3.52 -15.71 -28.10
CA CYS A 19 -3.30 -15.29 -29.49
C CYS A 19 -3.13 -16.56 -30.34
N GLY A 20 -4.25 -17.11 -30.81
CA GLY A 20 -4.25 -18.11 -31.87
C GLY A 20 -4.22 -17.39 -33.22
N THR A 21 -3.08 -17.47 -33.90
CA THR A 21 -2.96 -17.21 -35.34
C THR A 21 -3.66 -18.33 -36.10
N GLY A 22 -4.79 -18.01 -36.75
CA GLY A 22 -5.52 -18.96 -37.59
C GLY A 22 -6.04 -18.24 -38.83
N THR A 23 -5.48 -18.60 -39.97
CA THR A 23 -5.88 -18.21 -41.33
C THR A 23 -7.30 -18.66 -41.64
N VAL A 24 -8.14 -17.77 -42.19
CA VAL A 24 -9.49 -18.09 -42.69
C VAL A 24 -9.40 -18.38 -44.19
N PRO A 25 -9.92 -19.51 -44.70
CA PRO A 25 -10.28 -19.64 -46.10
C PRO A 25 -11.77 -19.32 -46.33
N ASP A 26 -12.01 -18.80 -47.53
CA ASP A 26 -13.28 -18.33 -48.08
C ASP A 26 -14.47 -19.28 -47.93
N GLY A 27 -15.68 -18.71 -47.79
CA GLY A 27 -16.91 -19.47 -48.02
C GLY A 27 -18.17 -18.91 -47.37
N THR A 28 -18.95 -18.18 -48.18
CA THR A 28 -20.42 -18.09 -48.14
C THR A 28 -21.11 -17.49 -46.90
N CYS A 29 -21.67 -16.28 -47.10
CA CYS A 29 -22.75 -15.72 -46.30
C CYS A 29 -24.07 -16.51 -46.49
N SER A 30 -24.72 -16.88 -45.39
CA SER A 30 -26.18 -17.10 -45.33
C SER A 30 -26.68 -16.89 -43.89
N GLY A 31 -27.66 -15.98 -43.78
CA GLY A 31 -28.57 -15.66 -42.67
C GLY A 31 -28.29 -16.16 -41.25
N ASP A 32 -27.89 -15.24 -40.37
CA ASP A 32 -28.64 -14.92 -39.14
C ASP A 32 -28.06 -13.63 -38.54
N THR A 33 -28.57 -12.51 -39.02
CA THR A 33 -28.24 -11.17 -38.56
C THR A 33 -28.78 -10.99 -37.14
N ALA A 34 -27.93 -10.43 -36.28
CA ALA A 34 -28.19 -10.01 -34.90
C ALA A 34 -28.05 -11.09 -33.81
N ARG A 35 -26.81 -11.31 -33.34
CA ARG A 35 -26.44 -11.59 -31.93
C ARG A 35 -24.92 -11.67 -31.78
N ASN A 36 -24.18 -10.62 -32.12
CA ASN A 36 -22.74 -10.60 -31.85
C ASN A 36 -22.20 -9.19 -31.64
N PHE A 37 -22.75 -8.46 -30.67
CA PHE A 37 -22.08 -7.34 -30.03
C PHE A 37 -22.80 -7.14 -28.71
N LEU A 38 -22.19 -7.60 -27.61
CA LEU A 38 -22.40 -7.21 -26.20
C LEU A 38 -22.06 -8.41 -25.30
N SER A 39 -20.77 -8.62 -25.08
CA SER A 39 -20.33 -9.12 -23.79
C SER A 39 -19.15 -8.27 -23.34
N CYS A 40 -19.47 -7.17 -22.67
CA CYS A 40 -18.52 -6.61 -21.69
C CYS A 40 -18.12 -7.77 -20.76
N PRO A 41 -16.83 -7.93 -20.45
CA PRO A 41 -16.41 -8.98 -19.53
C PRO A 41 -17.11 -8.70 -18.20
N SER A 42 -18.02 -9.61 -17.82
CA SER A 42 -18.76 -9.59 -16.58
C SER A 42 -17.81 -9.26 -15.43
N ALA A 43 -18.16 -8.23 -14.66
CA ALA A 43 -17.48 -7.85 -13.44
C ALA A 43 -17.11 -9.11 -12.63
N ASN A 44 -15.81 -9.36 -12.50
CA ASN A 44 -15.29 -10.43 -11.68
C ASN A 44 -15.82 -10.24 -10.25
N ARG A 45 -16.67 -11.16 -9.76
CA ARG A 45 -17.30 -11.05 -8.42
C ARG A 45 -16.28 -10.99 -7.28
N ASN A 46 -15.02 -11.33 -7.53
CA ASN A 46 -13.92 -11.29 -6.56
C ASN A 46 -13.03 -10.04 -6.70
N ALA A 47 -13.35 -9.11 -7.61
CA ALA A 47 -12.60 -7.86 -7.71
C ALA A 47 -12.86 -6.99 -6.47
N PRO A 48 -11.82 -6.31 -5.94
CA PRO A 48 -12.00 -5.37 -4.85
C PRO A 48 -13.00 -4.26 -5.23
N ARG A 49 -13.84 -3.84 -4.27
CA ARG A 49 -14.90 -2.84 -4.47
C ARG A 49 -14.42 -1.46 -4.99
N TRP A 50 -13.15 -1.15 -4.79
CA TRP A 50 -12.54 0.09 -5.28
C TRP A 50 -12.16 0.04 -6.76
N ILE A 51 -12.27 -1.11 -7.42
CA ILE A 51 -12.17 -1.25 -8.89
C ILE A 51 -13.57 -1.08 -9.48
N THR A 52 -13.76 -0.05 -10.30
CA THR A 52 -15.07 0.31 -10.86
C THR A 52 -15.27 -0.18 -12.29
N GLY A 53 -14.19 -0.51 -13.00
CA GLY A 53 -14.24 -0.91 -14.39
C GLY A 53 -12.85 -1.15 -14.97
N ALA A 54 -12.72 -0.99 -16.28
CA ALA A 54 -11.45 -1.03 -16.99
C ALA A 54 -11.42 -0.02 -18.13
N VAL A 55 -10.27 0.60 -18.35
CA VAL A 55 -9.99 1.49 -19.47
C VAL A 55 -9.21 0.72 -20.53
N SER A 56 -9.67 0.76 -21.78
CA SER A 56 -8.95 0.15 -22.90
C SER A 56 -7.78 1.03 -23.31
N THR A 57 -6.57 0.47 -23.35
CA THR A 57 -5.36 1.18 -23.79
C THR A 57 -4.59 0.35 -24.82
N PRO A 58 -3.63 0.96 -25.56
CA PRO A 58 -2.75 0.22 -26.46
C PRO A 58 -1.91 -0.87 -25.78
N ALA A 59 -1.75 -0.81 -24.45
CA ALA A 59 -1.06 -1.82 -23.64
C ALA A 59 -1.99 -2.93 -23.11
N GLY A 60 -3.31 -2.84 -23.36
CA GLY A 60 -4.33 -3.75 -22.85
C GLY A 60 -5.37 -3.05 -21.96
N ALA A 61 -6.27 -3.83 -21.38
CA ALA A 61 -7.28 -3.34 -20.45
C ALA A 61 -6.65 -3.05 -19.08
N ILE A 62 -6.76 -1.80 -18.62
CA ILE A 62 -6.21 -1.33 -17.34
C ILE A 62 -7.35 -1.17 -16.33
N PRO A 63 -7.25 -1.71 -15.11
CA PRO A 63 -8.28 -1.56 -14.09
C PRO A 63 -8.49 -0.09 -13.73
N GLN A 64 -9.76 0.33 -13.77
CA GLN A 64 -10.20 1.65 -13.36
C GLN A 64 -10.54 1.63 -11.87
N ILE A 65 -10.08 2.65 -11.15
CA ILE A 65 -10.18 2.74 -9.69
C ILE A 65 -10.98 3.98 -9.28
N SER A 66 -11.66 3.89 -8.14
CA SER A 66 -12.37 5.03 -7.54
C SER A 66 -11.45 5.85 -6.63
N ALA A 67 -11.61 7.18 -6.62
CA ALA A 67 -10.99 8.06 -5.64
C ALA A 67 -11.66 7.94 -4.25
N GLU A 68 -12.95 7.59 -4.24
CA GLU A 68 -13.79 7.57 -3.05
C GLU A 68 -13.46 6.40 -2.12
N TRP A 69 -13.45 6.67 -0.83
CA TRP A 69 -13.18 5.65 0.18
C TRP A 69 -14.47 4.96 0.62
N SER A 70 -14.49 3.65 0.44
CA SER A 70 -15.53 2.80 1.02
C SER A 70 -15.34 2.68 2.54
N PHE A 71 -16.38 2.20 3.22
CA PHE A 71 -16.28 1.83 4.64
C PHE A 71 -15.21 0.76 4.89
N GLU A 72 -15.04 -0.19 3.94
CA GLU A 72 -13.99 -1.21 4.01
C GLU A 72 -12.58 -0.60 3.96
N ASP A 73 -12.37 0.43 3.16
CA ASP A 73 -11.08 1.13 3.10
C ASP A 73 -10.77 1.86 4.41
N ARG A 74 -11.79 2.53 4.98
CA ARG A 74 -11.68 3.20 6.30
C ARG A 74 -11.37 2.20 7.41
N TRP A 75 -12.05 1.05 7.40
CA TRP A 75 -11.80 -0.01 8.37
C TRP A 75 -10.43 -0.68 8.16
N GLY A 76 -10.04 -0.92 6.91
CA GLY A 76 -8.73 -1.44 6.53
C GLY A 76 -7.60 -0.52 7.01
N MET A 77 -7.78 0.79 6.86
CA MET A 77 -6.89 1.83 7.37
C MET A 77 -6.70 1.75 8.90
N VAL A 78 -7.77 1.53 9.65
CA VAL A 78 -7.71 1.39 11.12
C VAL A 78 -7.00 0.09 11.49
N ARG A 79 -7.41 -1.03 10.88
CA ARG A 79 -6.81 -2.36 11.14
C ARG A 79 -5.32 -2.42 10.79
N SER A 80 -4.89 -1.71 9.75
CA SER A 80 -3.49 -1.65 9.37
C SER A 80 -2.64 -0.89 10.39
N ARG A 81 -3.25 -0.08 11.27
CA ARG A 81 -2.56 0.64 12.36
C ARG A 81 -2.57 -0.11 13.70
N THR A 82 -3.34 -1.17 13.84
CA THR A 82 -3.53 -1.87 15.12
C THR A 82 -3.03 -3.32 15.15
N GLY A 83 -2.45 -3.86 14.06
CA GLY A 83 -1.73 -5.13 14.17
C GLY A 83 -1.07 -5.67 12.91
N ALA A 84 -0.78 -6.96 12.93
CA ALA A 84 -0.10 -7.68 11.85
C ALA A 84 -0.85 -7.65 10.50
N TYR A 85 -2.10 -7.18 10.47
CA TYR A 85 -2.88 -6.99 9.25
C TYR A 85 -2.15 -6.14 8.21
N ARG A 86 -1.33 -5.16 8.62
CA ARG A 86 -0.53 -4.33 7.70
C ARG A 86 0.41 -5.12 6.79
N MET A 87 0.87 -6.30 7.23
CA MET A 87 1.82 -7.13 6.48
C MET A 87 1.17 -7.79 5.24
N ARG A 88 -0.16 -7.84 5.20
CA ARG A 88 -0.96 -8.40 4.10
C ARG A 88 -1.93 -7.38 3.51
N TYR A 89 -1.82 -6.11 3.89
CA TYR A 89 -2.70 -5.05 3.41
C TYR A 89 -2.11 -4.44 2.13
N ALA A 90 -2.24 -5.17 1.02
CA ALA A 90 -1.59 -4.87 -0.24
C ALA A 90 -2.56 -4.76 -1.42
N VAL A 91 -2.10 -4.07 -2.47
CA VAL A 91 -2.72 -3.99 -3.79
C VAL A 91 -1.84 -4.76 -4.79
N ALA A 92 -2.41 -5.30 -5.86
CA ALA A 92 -1.61 -5.92 -6.90
C ALA A 92 -0.70 -4.85 -7.57
N PRO A 93 0.61 -5.06 -7.69
CA PRO A 93 1.48 -4.14 -8.42
C PRO A 93 1.08 -4.04 -9.89
N GLY A 94 1.17 -2.85 -10.47
CA GLY A 94 0.72 -2.61 -11.85
C GLY A 94 0.23 -1.18 -12.06
N LEU A 95 -0.29 -0.94 -13.26
CA LEU A 95 -0.86 0.35 -13.65
C LEU A 95 -2.37 0.35 -13.42
N TYR A 96 -2.89 1.47 -12.93
CA TYR A 96 -4.32 1.68 -12.66
C TYR A 96 -4.76 3.02 -13.24
N ALA A 97 -6.02 3.10 -13.68
CA ALA A 97 -6.64 4.32 -14.20
C ALA A 97 -7.52 4.96 -13.14
N LEU A 98 -7.25 6.21 -12.74
CA LEU A 98 -8.14 6.98 -11.87
C LEU A 98 -9.00 7.92 -12.73
N GLY A 99 -10.32 7.77 -12.68
CA GLY A 99 -11.24 8.47 -13.59
C GLY A 99 -10.99 8.04 -15.04
N GLU A 100 -10.97 8.98 -15.99
CA GLU A 100 -10.79 8.74 -17.42
C GLU A 100 -9.47 9.37 -17.91
N PRO A 101 -8.30 8.78 -17.56
CA PRO A 101 -7.02 9.35 -17.93
C PRO A 101 -6.72 9.20 -19.43
N GLY A 102 -6.23 10.28 -20.02
CA GLY A 102 -5.74 10.36 -21.39
C GLY A 102 -4.22 10.18 -21.51
N ARG A 103 -3.68 10.45 -22.70
CA ARG A 103 -2.24 10.30 -23.01
C ARG A 103 -1.38 11.45 -22.46
N ASP A 104 -2.03 12.56 -22.12
CA ASP A 104 -1.47 13.75 -21.50
C ASP A 104 -1.60 13.73 -19.97
N SER A 105 -2.39 12.81 -19.41
CA SER A 105 -2.64 12.70 -17.98
C SER A 105 -1.39 12.30 -17.18
N ASP A 106 -1.27 12.85 -15.97
CA ASP A 106 -0.14 12.59 -15.09
C ASP A 106 -0.03 11.13 -14.67
N VAL A 107 1.21 10.68 -14.45
CA VAL A 107 1.50 9.35 -13.89
C VAL A 107 2.06 9.49 -12.48
N PHE A 108 1.29 9.07 -11.47
CA PHE A 108 1.70 9.05 -10.07
C PHE A 108 2.22 7.67 -9.69
N VAL A 109 3.38 7.63 -9.02
CA VAL A 109 3.99 6.39 -8.55
C VAL A 109 3.68 6.18 -7.07
N THR A 110 3.34 4.97 -6.66
CA THR A 110 3.13 4.63 -5.25
C THR A 110 3.58 3.20 -4.92
N ALA A 111 3.59 2.89 -3.62
CA ALA A 111 3.90 1.56 -3.09
C ALA A 111 2.64 0.67 -3.10
N ASN A 112 2.82 -0.65 -3.24
CA ASN A 112 1.70 -1.60 -3.15
C ASN A 112 1.14 -1.82 -1.74
N TYR A 113 1.62 -1.10 -0.71
CA TYR A 113 0.92 -1.01 0.56
C TYR A 113 -0.41 -0.28 0.38
N LYS A 114 -1.53 -0.98 0.63
CA LYS A 114 -2.87 -0.50 0.26
C LYS A 114 -3.23 0.84 0.89
N LEU A 115 -2.75 1.12 2.11
CA LEU A 115 -2.97 2.44 2.71
C LEU A 115 -2.26 3.58 1.95
N SER A 116 -1.03 3.36 1.45
CA SER A 116 -0.33 4.36 0.62
C SER A 116 -1.09 4.63 -0.67
N PHE A 117 -1.57 3.56 -1.31
CA PHE A 117 -2.40 3.63 -2.51
C PHE A 117 -3.73 4.35 -2.27
N ASP A 118 -4.43 4.00 -1.18
CA ASP A 118 -5.71 4.62 -0.82
C ASP A 118 -5.57 6.11 -0.51
N ILE A 119 -4.50 6.51 0.17
CA ILE A 119 -4.20 7.92 0.45
C ILE A 119 -3.95 8.69 -0.86
N LEU A 120 -3.20 8.11 -1.80
CA LEU A 120 -2.92 8.73 -3.10
C LEU A 120 -4.20 8.90 -3.93
N ARG A 121 -4.98 7.84 -4.14
CA ARG A 121 -6.19 7.92 -4.97
C ARG A 121 -7.22 8.92 -4.40
N ARG A 122 -7.33 9.03 -3.08
CA ARG A 122 -8.20 10.01 -2.42
C ARG A 122 -7.70 11.44 -2.62
N ALA A 123 -6.39 11.67 -2.56
CA ALA A 123 -5.84 12.98 -2.80
C ALA A 123 -6.04 13.47 -4.25
N LEU A 124 -6.23 12.53 -5.18
CA LEU A 124 -6.49 12.80 -6.59
C LEU A 124 -8.00 12.83 -6.92
N THR A 125 -8.88 13.03 -5.93
CA THR A 125 -10.31 13.20 -6.19
C THR A 125 -10.55 14.37 -7.14
N GLY A 126 -11.31 14.14 -8.22
CA GLY A 126 -11.55 15.14 -9.26
C GLY A 126 -10.44 15.25 -10.31
N HIS A 127 -9.40 14.42 -10.26
CA HIS A 127 -8.34 14.36 -11.26
C HIS A 127 -8.40 13.06 -12.07
N HIS A 128 -8.06 13.15 -13.35
CA HIS A 128 -7.85 11.99 -14.23
C HIS A 128 -6.36 11.70 -14.30
N ALA A 129 -5.95 10.52 -13.82
CA ALA A 129 -4.53 10.20 -13.69
C ALA A 129 -4.24 8.71 -13.80
N TRP A 130 -3.02 8.40 -14.20
CA TRP A 130 -2.46 7.06 -14.16
C TRP A 130 -1.76 6.83 -12.81
N VAL A 131 -2.01 5.70 -12.17
CA VAL A 131 -1.39 5.33 -10.89
C VAL A 131 -0.55 4.07 -11.08
N LEU A 132 0.77 4.22 -11.05
CA LEU A 132 1.74 3.14 -11.16
C LEU A 132 2.13 2.62 -9.77
N VAL A 133 1.73 1.39 -9.46
CA VAL A 133 1.94 0.75 -8.15
C VAL A 133 3.15 -0.20 -8.21
N LEU A 134 4.19 0.10 -7.42
CA LEU A 134 5.40 -0.70 -7.31
C LEU A 134 5.27 -1.86 -6.30
N ASP A 135 5.93 -2.99 -6.54
CA ASP A 135 5.95 -4.09 -5.60
C ASP A 135 6.90 -3.87 -4.43
N THR A 136 6.36 -3.30 -3.36
CA THR A 136 7.07 -3.00 -2.13
C THR A 136 6.89 -4.04 -1.03
N LYS A 137 6.26 -5.18 -1.33
CA LYS A 137 5.93 -6.23 -0.35
C LYS A 137 5.06 -5.72 0.82
N SER A 138 4.04 -4.90 0.52
CA SER A 138 3.13 -4.32 1.52
C SER A 138 3.83 -3.38 2.52
N ILE A 139 4.86 -2.66 2.08
CA ILE A 139 5.60 -1.68 2.88
C ILE A 139 5.31 -0.27 2.35
N ASN A 140 5.14 0.71 3.23
CA ASN A 140 4.93 2.10 2.82
C ASN A 140 6.12 2.65 1.99
N VAL A 141 5.91 3.77 1.28
CA VAL A 141 6.90 4.34 0.36
C VAL A 141 8.25 4.59 1.03
N TRP A 142 8.28 5.25 2.19
CA TRP A 142 9.52 5.65 2.84
C TRP A 142 10.33 4.45 3.34
N CYS A 143 9.69 3.53 4.08
CA CYS A 143 10.34 2.33 4.56
C CYS A 143 10.77 1.40 3.42
N ALA A 144 9.98 1.32 2.34
CA ALA A 144 10.30 0.51 1.17
C ALA A 144 11.48 1.10 0.39
N ALA A 145 11.59 2.42 0.33
CA ALA A 145 12.70 3.10 -0.32
C ALA A 145 14.01 2.87 0.45
N GLY A 146 13.97 2.99 1.79
CA GLY A 146 15.13 2.67 2.64
C GLY A 146 15.53 1.19 2.62
N LYS A 147 14.57 0.27 2.41
CA LYS A 147 14.81 -1.17 2.26
C LYS A 147 15.19 -1.62 0.85
N GLY A 148 15.09 -0.73 -0.14
CA GLY A 148 15.42 -1.03 -1.54
C GLY A 148 14.32 -1.74 -2.36
N THR A 149 13.10 -1.88 -1.84
CA THR A 149 11.97 -2.44 -2.61
C THR A 149 11.21 -1.37 -3.40
N PHE A 150 11.16 -0.13 -2.89
CA PHE A 150 10.77 1.03 -3.69
C PHE A 150 12.03 1.61 -4.34
N SER A 151 12.46 0.99 -5.44
CA SER A 151 13.76 1.26 -6.05
C SER A 151 13.70 1.61 -7.53
N THR A 152 14.82 2.12 -8.04
CA THR A 152 15.03 2.38 -9.47
C THR A 152 14.73 1.16 -10.34
N ASP A 153 15.17 -0.04 -9.90
CA ASP A 153 14.99 -1.27 -10.67
C ASP A 153 13.52 -1.70 -10.74
N GLU A 154 12.82 -1.68 -9.61
CA GLU A 154 11.39 -1.99 -9.58
C GLU A 154 10.58 -0.97 -10.38
N LEU A 155 10.93 0.33 -10.29
CA LEU A 155 10.27 1.37 -11.08
C LEU A 155 10.47 1.15 -12.58
N VAL A 156 11.70 0.92 -13.03
CA VAL A 156 12.02 0.63 -14.44
C VAL A 156 11.26 -0.61 -14.92
N LYS A 157 11.28 -1.68 -14.13
CA LYS A 157 10.55 -2.91 -14.42
C LYS A 157 9.06 -2.63 -14.66
N ARG A 158 8.42 -1.86 -13.78
CA ARG A 158 6.98 -1.53 -13.90
C ARG A 158 6.66 -0.63 -15.08
N ILE A 159 7.54 0.29 -15.44
CA ILE A 159 7.40 1.12 -16.65
C ILE A 159 7.40 0.22 -17.90
N THR A 160 8.36 -0.71 -17.98
CA THR A 160 8.51 -1.61 -19.13
C THR A 160 7.38 -2.64 -19.21
N GLU A 161 7.05 -3.31 -18.10
CA GLU A 161 5.96 -4.30 -18.05
C GLU A 161 4.60 -3.66 -18.35
N GLY A 162 4.37 -2.43 -17.86
CA GLY A 162 3.15 -1.67 -18.11
C GLY A 162 3.10 -1.00 -19.48
N ARG A 163 4.16 -1.10 -20.30
CA ARG A 163 4.31 -0.43 -21.61
C ARG A 163 3.87 1.03 -21.57
N LEU A 164 4.32 1.74 -20.53
CA LEU A 164 3.84 3.08 -20.20
C LEU A 164 4.12 4.08 -21.32
N ASP A 165 5.16 3.84 -22.12
CA ASP A 165 5.53 4.60 -23.31
C ASP A 165 4.47 4.56 -24.44
N ALA A 166 3.60 3.53 -24.47
CA ALA A 166 2.49 3.47 -25.41
C ALA A 166 1.22 4.19 -24.89
N ILE A 167 1.16 4.42 -23.57
CA ILE A 167 -0.02 4.93 -22.87
C ILE A 167 0.05 6.46 -22.74
N VAL A 168 1.22 7.03 -22.40
CA VAL A 168 1.41 8.47 -22.22
C VAL A 168 2.49 9.06 -23.12
N ASP A 169 2.28 10.28 -23.58
CA ASP A 169 3.19 10.95 -24.54
C ASP A 169 4.29 11.79 -23.85
N HIS A 170 4.01 12.39 -22.67
CA HIS A 170 4.89 13.37 -22.02
C HIS A 170 6.12 12.78 -21.30
N ARG A 171 6.14 11.47 -21.06
CA ARG A 171 7.22 10.73 -20.37
C ARG A 171 7.67 11.34 -19.03
N ARG A 172 6.74 11.86 -18.22
CA ARG A 172 6.98 12.32 -16.84
C ARG A 172 6.36 11.38 -15.82
N LEU A 173 7.07 11.12 -14.73
CA LEU A 173 6.58 10.37 -13.57
C LEU A 173 6.63 11.26 -12.33
N ILE A 174 5.55 11.30 -11.57
CA ILE A 174 5.50 11.99 -10.28
C ILE A 174 5.72 10.94 -9.18
N VAL A 175 6.90 10.98 -8.57
CA VAL A 175 7.31 10.06 -7.51
C VAL A 175 7.22 10.78 -6.16
N PRO A 176 6.75 10.14 -5.07
CA PRO A 176 6.68 10.79 -3.76
C PRO A 176 8.07 11.23 -3.27
N GLN A 177 8.15 12.36 -2.58
CA GLN A 177 9.42 12.91 -2.08
C GLN A 177 10.21 11.89 -1.23
N LEU A 178 9.52 11.16 -0.35
CA LEU A 178 10.14 10.16 0.52
C LEU A 178 10.65 8.90 -0.22
N GLY A 179 10.34 8.76 -1.51
CA GLY A 179 10.90 7.72 -2.37
C GLY A 179 12.29 8.05 -2.92
N ALA A 180 12.77 9.28 -2.77
CA ALA A 180 14.04 9.75 -3.35
C ALA A 180 15.27 8.97 -2.86
N VAL A 181 15.21 8.37 -1.68
CA VAL A 181 16.31 7.52 -1.15
C VAL A 181 16.49 6.21 -1.92
N GLY A 182 15.44 5.69 -2.57
CA GLY A 182 15.48 4.44 -3.34
C GLY A 182 15.50 4.63 -4.87
N VAL A 183 15.01 5.78 -5.36
CA VAL A 183 14.86 6.06 -6.80
C VAL A 183 15.88 7.08 -7.27
N LYS A 184 16.77 6.67 -8.18
CA LYS A 184 17.75 7.53 -8.84
C LYS A 184 17.18 8.06 -10.15
N ALA A 185 16.67 9.29 -10.14
CA ALA A 185 16.00 9.92 -11.29
C ALA A 185 16.80 9.84 -12.60
N GLY A 186 18.10 10.14 -12.57
CA GLY A 186 18.97 10.07 -13.75
C GLY A 186 19.13 8.66 -14.30
N ALA A 187 19.11 7.63 -13.45
CA ALA A 187 19.19 6.23 -13.90
C ALA A 187 17.87 5.77 -14.54
N VAL A 188 16.72 6.20 -14.01
CA VAL A 188 15.40 5.95 -14.63
C VAL A 188 15.35 6.58 -16.02
N GLN A 189 15.76 7.85 -16.15
CA GLN A 189 15.74 8.56 -17.43
C GLN A 189 16.64 7.89 -18.47
N LYS A 190 17.87 7.49 -18.08
CA LYS A 190 18.79 6.77 -18.98
C LYS A 190 18.23 5.44 -19.47
N ARG A 191 17.48 4.72 -18.64
CA ARG A 191 16.98 3.36 -18.95
C ARG A 191 15.63 3.33 -19.65
N THR A 192 14.80 4.35 -19.45
CA THR A 192 13.38 4.33 -19.90
C THR A 192 12.99 5.55 -20.72
N GLY A 193 13.80 6.61 -20.70
CA GLY A 193 13.44 7.93 -21.23
C GLY A 193 12.46 8.72 -20.35
N PHE A 194 11.91 8.14 -19.28
CA PHE A 194 11.00 8.83 -18.37
C PHE A 194 11.75 9.75 -17.40
N ARG A 195 11.27 10.99 -17.28
CA ARG A 195 11.76 11.97 -16.33
C ARG A 195 11.02 11.83 -15.01
N VAL A 196 11.76 11.64 -13.92
CA VAL A 196 11.20 11.58 -12.57
C VAL A 196 11.14 12.97 -11.97
N SER A 197 9.93 13.42 -11.64
CA SER A 197 9.69 14.59 -10.80
C SER A 197 9.33 14.13 -9.40
N PHE A 198 10.04 14.60 -8.38
CA PHE A 198 9.66 14.32 -7.00
C PHE A 198 8.55 15.29 -6.57
N GLY A 199 7.36 14.75 -6.28
CA GLY A 199 6.20 15.48 -5.80
C GLY A 199 6.30 15.88 -4.32
N PRO A 200 5.19 16.28 -3.68
CA PRO A 200 5.16 16.63 -2.26
C PRO A 200 5.40 15.41 -1.35
N VAL A 201 5.70 15.68 -0.08
CA VAL A 201 5.81 14.67 0.99
C VAL A 201 4.43 14.08 1.29
N GLU A 202 3.43 14.94 1.41
CA GLU A 202 2.06 14.53 1.70
C GLU A 202 1.19 14.50 0.45
N ALA A 203 0.37 13.46 0.32
CA ALA A 203 -0.51 13.33 -0.85
C ALA A 203 -1.55 14.45 -0.93
N ARG A 204 -2.02 14.98 0.21
CA ARG A 204 -3.03 16.06 0.25
C ARG A 204 -2.59 17.34 -0.47
N ASP A 205 -1.28 17.54 -0.64
CA ASP A 205 -0.72 18.71 -1.29
C ASP A 205 -0.62 18.54 -2.82
N ILE A 206 -0.89 17.34 -3.35
CA ILE A 206 -0.78 17.04 -4.79
C ILE A 206 -1.66 17.97 -5.65
N PRO A 207 -2.94 18.24 -5.32
CA PRO A 207 -3.75 19.15 -6.13
C PRO A 207 -3.16 20.57 -6.19
N ALA A 208 -2.61 21.07 -5.07
CA ALA A 208 -1.96 22.37 -5.03
C ALA A 208 -0.65 22.38 -5.83
N TYR A 209 0.13 21.29 -5.74
CA TYR A 209 1.35 21.08 -6.53
C TYR A 209 1.08 21.09 -8.04
N ILE A 210 0.00 20.44 -8.51
CA ILE A 210 -0.40 20.45 -9.93
C ILE A 210 -0.81 21.86 -10.36
N ARG A 211 -1.67 22.55 -9.58
CA ARG A 211 -2.11 23.93 -9.88
C ARG A 211 -0.94 24.93 -9.92
N ALA A 212 0.10 24.70 -9.13
CA ALA A 212 1.32 25.50 -9.12
C ALA A 212 2.29 25.15 -10.28
N GLY A 213 1.85 24.38 -11.28
CA GLY A 213 2.70 24.01 -12.42
C GLY A 213 3.85 23.10 -12.02
N TYR A 214 3.63 22.20 -11.05
CA TYR A 214 4.64 21.26 -10.55
C TYR A 214 5.82 21.92 -9.80
N ALA A 215 5.61 23.12 -9.27
CA ALA A 215 6.53 23.79 -8.35
C ALA A 215 6.17 23.45 -6.89
N LYS A 216 7.16 23.03 -6.08
CA LYS A 216 6.95 22.73 -4.66
C LYS A 216 7.21 23.96 -3.80
N THR A 217 6.35 24.21 -2.83
CA THR A 217 6.64 25.13 -1.72
C THR A 217 7.52 24.43 -0.68
N ARG A 218 8.17 25.20 0.21
CA ARG A 218 8.98 24.65 1.31
C ARG A 218 8.16 23.80 2.27
N GLU A 219 6.88 24.10 2.43
CA GLU A 219 5.99 23.34 3.30
C GLU A 219 5.73 21.93 2.74
N MET A 220 5.54 21.83 1.42
CA MET A 220 5.32 20.55 0.72
C MET A 220 6.52 19.61 0.77
N THR A 221 7.73 20.13 1.01
CA THR A 221 8.97 19.33 1.08
C THR A 221 9.35 18.93 2.51
N THR A 222 8.67 19.47 3.52
CA THR A 222 9.04 19.28 4.92
C THR A 222 8.06 18.33 5.60
N MET A 223 8.55 17.19 6.09
CA MET A 223 7.75 16.33 6.96
C MET A 223 7.71 16.92 8.37
N ARG A 224 6.51 17.25 8.86
CA ARG A 224 6.32 17.62 10.26
C ARG A 224 6.05 16.34 11.06
N PHE A 225 6.79 16.12 12.14
CA PHE A 225 6.53 15.03 13.08
C PHE A 225 5.85 15.63 14.31
N SER A 226 4.58 16.02 14.16
CA SER A 226 3.85 16.57 15.31
C SER A 226 3.60 15.47 16.37
N LEU A 227 3.31 15.89 17.61
CA LEU A 227 2.93 14.95 18.68
C LEU A 227 1.75 14.06 18.27
N PHE A 228 0.82 14.60 17.49
CA PHE A 228 -0.33 13.85 16.98
C PHE A 228 0.09 12.79 15.97
N ASP A 229 0.98 13.11 15.04
CA ASP A 229 1.48 12.15 14.02
C ASP A 229 2.24 10.98 14.68
N ARG A 230 2.98 11.27 15.76
CA ARG A 230 3.66 10.24 16.56
C ARG A 230 2.69 9.36 17.31
N THR A 231 1.62 9.94 17.87
CA THR A 231 0.58 9.21 18.59
C THR A 231 -0.10 8.17 17.68
N VAL A 232 -0.28 8.47 16.39
CA VAL A 232 -0.87 7.54 15.41
C VAL A 232 -0.06 6.24 15.25
N LEU A 233 1.24 6.25 15.59
CA LEU A 233 2.11 5.08 15.53
C LEU A 233 2.09 4.22 16.81
N THR A 234 1.69 4.80 17.95
CA THR A 234 1.72 4.12 19.27
C THR A 234 0.95 2.80 19.35
N PRO A 235 -0.20 2.58 18.66
CA PRO A 235 -0.91 1.32 18.78
C PRO A 235 -0.10 0.11 18.28
N MET A 236 0.87 0.33 17.37
CA MET A 236 1.76 -0.73 16.90
C MET A 236 2.75 -1.20 17.96
N GLU A 237 3.09 -0.36 18.93
CA GLU A 237 4.02 -0.69 20.02
C GLU A 237 3.28 -1.26 21.23
N ILE A 238 2.11 -0.69 21.55
CA ILE A 238 1.28 -1.13 22.69
C ILE A 238 0.73 -2.54 22.46
N ASN A 239 0.19 -2.84 21.27
CA ASN A 239 -0.52 -4.11 21.05
C ASN A 239 0.39 -5.35 21.23
N PRO A 240 1.62 -5.40 20.70
CA PRO A 240 2.55 -6.49 20.98
C PRO A 240 2.95 -6.60 22.45
N ALA A 241 3.15 -5.47 23.14
CA ALA A 241 3.47 -5.47 24.58
C ALA A 241 2.31 -6.04 25.40
N MET A 242 1.08 -5.59 25.12
CA MET A 242 -0.13 -6.06 25.80
C MET A 242 -0.43 -7.54 25.53
N LYS A 243 -0.04 -8.10 24.37
CA LYS A 243 -0.15 -9.54 24.11
C LYS A 243 0.79 -10.40 24.98
N LYS A 244 1.92 -9.85 25.42
CA LYS A 244 2.86 -10.52 26.31
C LYS A 244 2.52 -10.32 27.79
N PHE A 245 1.69 -9.33 28.10
CA PHE A 245 1.32 -8.98 29.46
C PHE A 245 0.62 -10.10 30.26
N PRO A 246 -0.21 -10.99 29.66
CA PRO A 246 -0.76 -12.14 30.37
C PRO A 246 0.31 -13.13 30.86
N TRP A 247 1.38 -13.34 30.08
CA TRP A 247 2.49 -14.19 30.49
C TRP A 247 3.26 -13.57 31.66
N PHE A 248 3.48 -12.25 31.61
CA PHE A 248 4.03 -11.50 32.74
C PHE A 248 3.12 -11.61 33.97
N THR A 249 1.81 -11.48 33.79
CA THR A 249 0.82 -11.60 34.87
C THR A 249 0.84 -12.98 35.50
N ALA A 250 0.88 -14.04 34.70
CA ALA A 250 0.98 -15.41 35.19
C ALA A 250 2.28 -15.63 35.99
N ALA A 251 3.42 -15.13 35.50
CA ALA A 251 4.69 -15.24 36.21
C ALA A 251 4.65 -14.53 37.58
N VAL A 252 4.11 -13.32 37.64
CA VAL A 252 3.93 -12.57 38.89
C VAL A 252 3.02 -13.33 39.86
N LEU A 253 1.86 -13.82 39.40
CA LEU A 253 0.94 -14.56 40.26
C LEU A 253 1.52 -15.88 40.77
N VAL A 254 2.35 -16.58 39.98
CA VAL A 254 3.05 -17.79 40.44
C VAL A 254 4.08 -17.44 41.51
N ILE A 255 4.89 -16.40 41.29
CA ILE A 255 5.93 -15.97 42.25
C ILE A 255 5.32 -15.57 43.60
N PHE A 256 4.21 -14.82 43.60
CA PHE A 256 3.58 -14.34 44.83
C PHE A 256 2.52 -15.30 45.41
N GLY A 257 2.08 -16.28 44.63
CA GLY A 257 1.05 -17.25 45.02
C GLY A 257 1.59 -18.59 45.49
N LEU A 258 2.82 -18.97 45.08
CA LEU A 258 3.45 -20.21 45.49
C LEU A 258 4.09 -20.05 46.86
N GLN A 259 3.51 -20.70 47.87
CA GLN A 259 4.06 -20.75 49.22
C GLN A 259 4.31 -22.19 49.66
N PRO A 260 5.16 -22.40 50.68
CA PRO A 260 5.39 -23.74 51.25
C PRO A 260 4.10 -24.41 51.74
N SER A 261 3.07 -23.63 52.08
CA SER A 261 1.73 -24.08 52.51
C SER A 261 0.76 -24.39 51.36
N GLY A 262 1.16 -24.17 50.10
CA GLY A 262 0.33 -24.38 48.91
C GLY A 262 0.11 -23.11 48.07
N LEU A 263 -0.92 -23.13 47.22
CA LEU A 263 -1.30 -22.01 46.35
C LEU A 263 -2.32 -21.09 47.04
N LEU A 264 -1.89 -19.88 47.44
CA LEU A 264 -2.75 -18.89 48.09
C LEU A 264 -3.15 -17.76 47.14
N PHE A 265 -4.28 -17.92 46.46
CA PHE A 265 -4.79 -16.95 45.48
C PHE A 265 -4.97 -15.52 46.03
N LYS A 266 -5.46 -15.39 47.27
CA LYS A 266 -5.68 -14.08 47.90
C LYS A 266 -4.36 -13.33 48.12
N GLN A 267 -3.30 -14.05 48.49
CA GLN A 267 -1.98 -13.46 48.72
C GLN A 267 -1.26 -13.18 47.39
N ALA A 268 -1.41 -14.07 46.41
CA ALA A 268 -0.94 -13.84 45.04
C ALA A 268 -1.48 -12.53 44.47
N TRP A 269 -2.77 -12.25 44.68
CA TRP A 269 -3.40 -11.02 44.21
C TRP A 269 -2.93 -9.79 44.98
N ASN A 270 -2.97 -9.82 46.31
CA ASN A 270 -2.60 -8.65 47.12
C ASN A 270 -1.13 -8.25 46.93
N ASN A 271 -0.23 -9.23 46.90
CA ASN A 271 1.20 -8.97 46.76
C ASN A 271 1.62 -8.78 45.30
N GLY A 272 0.94 -9.43 44.35
CA GLY A 272 1.22 -9.31 42.93
C GLY A 272 0.68 -8.03 42.28
N LEU A 273 -0.47 -7.52 42.74
CA LEU A 273 -1.15 -6.37 42.13
C LEU A 273 -0.25 -5.11 41.98
N PRO A 274 0.56 -4.70 42.98
CA PRO A 274 1.49 -3.59 42.81
C PRO A 274 2.48 -3.79 41.64
N TYR A 275 2.98 -5.00 41.45
CA TYR A 275 3.91 -5.32 40.34
C TYR A 275 3.20 -5.36 38.99
N LEU A 276 1.94 -5.81 38.95
CA LEU A 276 1.13 -5.73 37.73
C LEU A 276 0.89 -4.27 37.33
N LEU A 277 0.56 -3.40 38.29
CA LEU A 277 0.40 -1.97 38.04
C LEU A 277 1.71 -1.32 37.57
N LEU A 278 2.83 -1.61 38.22
CA LEU A 278 4.15 -1.14 37.78
C LEU A 278 4.50 -1.64 36.38
N GLY A 279 4.18 -2.90 36.07
CA GLY A 279 4.34 -3.47 34.73
C GLY A 279 3.50 -2.71 33.69
N LEU A 280 2.25 -2.37 34.01
CA LEU A 280 1.38 -1.60 33.10
C LEU A 280 1.90 -0.17 32.89
N VAL A 281 2.34 0.50 33.97
CA VAL A 281 2.97 1.82 33.89
C VAL A 281 4.24 1.77 33.04
N SER A 282 5.06 0.73 33.20
CA SER A 282 6.27 0.51 32.40
C SER A 282 5.95 0.33 30.92
N VAL A 283 4.93 -0.48 30.58
CA VAL A 283 4.46 -0.64 29.20
C VAL A 283 3.96 0.68 28.64
N PHE A 284 3.17 1.45 29.40
CA PHE A 284 2.69 2.76 28.96
C PHE A 284 3.83 3.76 28.75
N ALA A 285 4.77 3.85 29.69
CA ALA A 285 5.93 4.72 29.57
C ALA A 285 6.78 4.36 28.33
N GLY A 286 7.09 3.09 28.13
CA GLY A 286 7.94 2.62 27.04
C GLY A 286 7.26 2.66 25.66
N ALA A 287 6.01 2.20 25.57
CA ALA A 287 5.30 2.02 24.29
C ALA A 287 4.47 3.22 23.86
N PHE A 288 4.17 4.17 24.76
CA PHE A 288 3.39 5.37 24.45
C PHE A 288 4.18 6.66 24.71
N VAL A 289 4.65 6.88 25.94
CA VAL A 289 5.29 8.15 26.31
C VAL A 289 6.57 8.38 25.52
N THR A 290 7.45 7.37 25.44
CA THR A 290 8.72 7.49 24.72
C THR A 290 8.53 7.81 23.22
N PRO A 291 7.72 7.06 22.43
CA PRO A 291 7.48 7.41 21.03
C PRO A 291 6.87 8.79 20.80
N VAL A 292 6.00 9.25 21.71
CA VAL A 292 5.32 10.55 21.57
C VAL A 292 6.29 11.70 21.89
N LEU A 293 7.15 11.55 22.89
CA LEU A 293 8.06 12.59 23.36
C LEU A 293 9.46 12.59 22.70
N LEU A 294 9.79 11.58 21.89
CA LEU A 294 11.04 11.57 21.12
C LEU A 294 11.15 12.85 20.29
N PRO A 295 12.22 13.66 20.42
CA PRO A 295 12.34 14.96 19.75
C PRO A 295 12.33 14.86 18.22
#